data_AF-A0A1J4KNK6-F1
#
_entry.id   AF-A0A1J4KNK6-F1
#
_cell.length_a   1.000
_cell.length_b   1.000
_cell.length_c   1.000
_cell.angle_alpha   90.00
_cell.angle_beta   90.00
_cell.angle_gamma   90.00
#
_symmetry.space_group_name_H-M   'P 1'
#
loop_
_entity.id
_entity.type
_entity.pdbx_description
1 polymer ?
#
loop_
_entity_poly.entity_id
_entity_poly.type
_entity_poly.pdbx_seq_one_letter_code
_entity_poly.pdbx_strand_id
1 'polypeptide(L)'
;MFSLRNRRFHSNPALLYIQMFSKVFFFFYQKKLQNMGDKFVLLKQKNHPNIIPTYNDLINKSTEQILELYAKSKMALIFNGPYFSEPIQANTIPLIAYPELALTERPTEYSTAPYYLSFEELQYQKQLALFVKPEVEEFEIPLFKIVFNLDDVKTGKDILKLIDDNFDLPHSNGSTTSFWPSDTAQNIFQKARNENIKFCCQLEEKSLKLIKKRVDILKEINDTEYRYIEDLSVILDIYQPFLAKSSSFNASEMNTIFKDIPTIRNFHRNFSENIKEREQKYE
;
A
#
# COMPACT_ATOMS: atom_id res chain seq x y z
N MET A 1 -42.43 51.76 46.93
CA MET A 1 -42.57 51.73 45.46
C MET A 1 -41.20 51.89 44.83
N PHE A 2 -40.50 50.80 44.52
CA PHE A 2 -39.24 50.83 43.76
C PHE A 2 -39.50 50.37 42.32
N SER A 3 -39.24 51.29 41.39
CA SER A 3 -39.41 51.12 39.94
C SER A 3 -38.31 50.23 39.37
N LEU A 4 -38.67 49.04 38.89
CA LEU A 4 -37.81 48.18 38.09
C LEU A 4 -37.66 48.80 36.69
N ARG A 5 -36.52 49.44 36.42
CA ARG A 5 -36.15 49.89 35.07
C ARG A 5 -35.66 48.68 34.25
N ASN A 6 -36.49 48.27 33.29
CA ASN A 6 -36.12 47.36 32.21
C ASN A 6 -34.92 47.90 31.41
N ARG A 7 -33.72 47.33 31.62
CA ARG A 7 -32.58 47.52 30.72
C ARG A 7 -32.76 46.60 29.50
N ARG A 8 -33.16 47.19 28.38
CA ARG A 8 -33.09 46.52 27.07
C ARG A 8 -31.62 46.35 26.71
N PHE A 9 -31.14 45.11 26.72
CA PHE A 9 -29.83 44.78 26.14
C PHE A 9 -29.92 44.96 24.63
N HIS A 10 -29.19 45.94 24.09
CA HIS A 10 -28.95 46.04 22.66
C HIS A 10 -27.93 44.96 22.29
N SER A 11 -28.40 43.91 21.61
CA SER A 11 -27.57 42.85 21.06
C SER A 11 -26.55 43.44 20.09
N ASN A 12 -25.27 43.29 20.40
CA ASN A 12 -24.19 43.77 19.55
C ASN A 12 -24.19 42.97 18.21
N PRO A 13 -24.44 43.61 17.07
CA PRO A 13 -24.56 42.94 15.78
C PRO A 13 -23.27 42.19 15.37
N ALA A 14 -22.10 42.59 15.88
CA ALA A 14 -20.84 41.90 15.60
C ALA A 14 -20.79 40.47 16.19
N LEU A 15 -21.41 40.24 17.36
CA LEU A 15 -21.49 38.90 17.97
C LEU A 15 -22.42 37.95 17.20
N LEU A 16 -23.48 38.49 16.60
CA LEU A 16 -24.38 37.75 15.71
C LEU A 16 -23.67 37.32 14.42
N TYR A 17 -22.82 38.18 13.84
CA TYR A 17 -22.03 37.84 12.65
C TYR A 17 -21.01 36.73 12.93
N ILE A 18 -20.30 36.76 14.07
CA ILE A 18 -19.35 35.70 14.45
C ILE A 18 -20.07 34.36 14.67
N GLN A 19 -21.24 34.37 15.32
CA GLN A 19 -22.04 33.15 15.51
C GLN A 19 -22.61 32.60 14.21
N MET A 20 -23.02 33.47 13.27
CA MET A 20 -23.46 33.02 11.94
C MET A 20 -22.32 32.47 11.10
N PHE A 21 -21.14 33.12 11.08
CA PHE A 21 -19.98 32.62 10.36
C PHE A 21 -19.50 31.26 10.90
N SER A 22 -19.49 31.08 12.22
CA SER A 22 -19.17 29.79 12.84
C SER A 22 -20.18 28.70 12.46
N LYS A 23 -21.48 29.00 12.46
CA LYS A 23 -22.52 28.03 12.06
C LYS A 23 -22.48 27.70 10.56
N VAL A 24 -22.20 28.68 9.69
CA VAL A 24 -22.10 28.47 8.25
C VAL A 24 -20.85 27.65 7.92
N PHE A 25 -19.70 27.97 8.52
CA PHE A 25 -18.47 27.19 8.33
C PHE A 25 -18.64 25.75 8.84
N PHE A 26 -19.26 25.57 10.00
CA PHE A 26 -19.58 24.26 10.54
C PHE A 26 -20.57 23.48 9.66
N PHE A 27 -21.57 24.14 9.08
CA PHE A 27 -22.52 23.52 8.14
C PHE A 27 -21.85 23.09 6.83
N PHE A 28 -20.98 23.93 6.24
CA PHE A 28 -20.22 23.54 5.05
C PHE A 28 -19.22 22.43 5.35
N TYR A 29 -18.61 22.42 6.54
CA TYR A 29 -17.77 21.33 7.01
C TYR A 29 -18.58 20.03 7.15
N GLN A 30 -19.75 20.06 7.80
CA GLN A 30 -20.64 18.90 7.92
C GLN A 30 -21.19 18.40 6.58
N LYS A 31 -21.54 19.28 5.65
CA LYS A 31 -22.03 18.89 4.31
C LYS A 31 -20.91 18.29 3.46
N LYS A 32 -19.67 18.80 3.59
CA LYS A 32 -18.47 18.18 2.99
C LYS A 32 -18.20 16.80 3.59
N LEU A 33 -18.47 16.59 4.88
CA LEU A 33 -18.37 15.29 5.54
C LEU A 33 -19.47 14.31 5.09
N GLN A 34 -20.70 14.76 4.84
CA GLN A 34 -21.79 13.91 4.35
C GLN A 34 -21.55 13.37 2.93
N ASN A 35 -20.79 14.07 2.09
CA ASN A 35 -20.35 13.57 0.77
C ASN A 35 -19.11 12.66 0.83
N MET A 36 -18.59 12.31 2.03
CA MET A 36 -17.50 11.34 2.19
C MET A 36 -17.98 9.95 2.65
N GLY A 37 -19.28 9.68 2.57
CA GLY A 37 -19.90 8.42 3.01
C GLY A 37 -19.30 7.14 2.42
N ASP A 38 -18.62 7.25 1.27
CA ASP A 38 -18.08 6.11 0.52
C ASP A 38 -16.55 6.01 0.56
N LYS A 39 -15.87 6.71 1.48
CA LYS A 39 -14.42 6.60 1.62
C LYS A 39 -14.03 5.45 2.54
N PHE A 40 -12.90 4.83 2.23
CA PHE A 40 -12.34 3.69 2.96
C PHE A 40 -10.94 4.01 3.47
N VAL A 41 -10.51 3.30 4.51
CA VAL A 41 -9.12 3.34 4.99
C VAL A 41 -8.58 1.92 4.99
N LEU A 42 -7.36 1.74 4.50
CA LEU A 42 -6.71 0.43 4.49
C LEU A 42 -5.84 0.25 5.74
N LEU A 43 -6.16 -0.76 6.56
CA LEU A 43 -5.33 -1.17 7.68
C LEU A 43 -4.72 -2.55 7.38
N LYS A 44 -3.39 -2.62 7.37
CA LYS A 44 -2.65 -3.83 7.02
C LYS A 44 -2.02 -4.48 8.24
N GLN A 45 -2.22 -5.80 8.36
CA GLN A 45 -1.58 -6.61 9.37
C GLN A 45 -0.80 -7.74 8.70
N LYS A 46 0.43 -7.99 9.18
CA LYS A 46 1.30 -9.01 8.59
C LYS A 46 0.60 -10.38 8.62
N ASN A 47 0.57 -11.06 7.47
CA ASN A 47 -0.01 -12.40 7.28
C ASN A 47 -1.53 -12.50 7.53
N HIS A 48 -2.27 -11.39 7.48
CA HIS A 48 -3.72 -11.39 7.61
C HIS A 48 -4.37 -10.62 6.44
N PRO A 49 -5.63 -10.94 6.09
CA PRO A 49 -6.42 -10.11 5.18
C PRO A 49 -6.49 -8.67 5.68
N ASN A 50 -6.58 -7.74 4.74
CA ASN A 50 -6.71 -6.32 5.02
C ASN A 50 -7.99 -6.03 5.84
N ILE A 51 -7.88 -5.12 6.82
CA ILE A 51 -9.04 -4.57 7.53
C ILE A 51 -9.40 -3.25 6.84
N ILE A 52 -10.66 -3.12 6.42
CA ILE A 52 -11.12 -2.01 5.58
C ILE A 52 -12.29 -1.29 6.26
N PRO A 53 -12.04 -0.48 7.31
CA PRO A 53 -13.06 0.37 7.90
C PRO A 53 -13.49 1.48 6.94
N THR A 54 -14.67 2.02 7.19
CA THR A 54 -15.12 3.24 6.52
C THR A 54 -14.39 4.46 7.11
N TYR A 55 -14.30 5.53 6.34
CA TYR A 55 -13.70 6.79 6.81
C TYR A 55 -14.37 7.32 8.09
N ASN A 56 -15.70 7.18 8.19
CA ASN A 56 -16.47 7.60 9.36
C ASN A 56 -16.10 6.83 10.63
N ASP A 57 -15.65 5.58 10.48
CA ASP A 57 -15.20 4.78 11.63
C ASP A 57 -13.93 5.35 12.26
N LEU A 58 -13.13 6.15 11.52
CA LEU A 58 -11.79 6.58 11.94
C LEU A 58 -11.60 8.10 12.08
N ILE A 59 -12.44 8.95 11.47
CA ILE A 59 -12.18 10.39 11.24
C ILE A 59 -11.77 11.22 12.48
N ASN A 60 -12.20 10.83 13.68
CA ASN A 60 -11.86 11.52 14.93
C ASN A 60 -11.13 10.62 15.94
N LYS A 61 -10.61 9.48 15.49
CA LYS A 61 -9.90 8.55 16.37
C LYS A 61 -8.42 8.89 16.41
N SER A 62 -7.85 8.96 17.61
CA SER A 62 -6.41 9.05 17.77
C SER A 62 -5.74 7.73 17.38
N THR A 63 -4.44 7.77 17.12
CA THR A 63 -3.61 6.59 16.90
C THR A 63 -3.80 5.55 18.01
N GLU A 64 -3.80 5.96 19.27
CA GLU A 64 -4.01 5.07 20.42
C GLU A 64 -5.38 4.37 20.37
N GLN A 65 -6.45 5.12 20.10
CA GLN A 65 -7.80 4.56 19.97
C GLN A 65 -7.90 3.57 18.79
N ILE A 66 -7.19 3.82 17.69
CA ILE A 66 -7.14 2.89 16.55
C ILE A 66 -6.40 1.62 16.93
N LEU A 67 -5.29 1.73 17.67
CA LEU A 67 -4.55 0.57 18.16
C LEU A 67 -5.40 -0.27 19.12
N GLU A 68 -6.16 0.35 20.03
CA GLU A 68 -7.08 -0.35 20.93
C GLU A 68 -8.18 -1.13 20.19
N LEU A 69 -8.66 -0.62 19.05
CA LEU A 69 -9.73 -1.23 18.28
C LEU A 69 -9.26 -2.41 17.42
N TYR A 70 -8.05 -2.32 16.85
CA TYR A 70 -7.63 -3.21 15.76
C TYR A 70 -6.34 -3.98 16.04
N ALA A 71 -5.50 -3.51 16.98
CA ALA A 71 -4.20 -4.09 17.22
C ALA A 71 -4.15 -4.92 18.50
N LYS A 72 -3.18 -5.84 18.55
CA LYS A 72 -2.78 -6.53 19.78
C LYS A 72 -1.82 -5.64 20.57
N SER A 73 -1.71 -5.86 21.88
CA SER A 73 -0.81 -5.09 22.76
C SER A 73 0.63 -5.07 22.22
N LYS A 74 1.29 -3.90 22.26
CA LYS A 74 2.71 -3.64 21.88
C LYS A 74 3.00 -3.30 20.40
N MET A 75 2.00 -3.05 19.57
CA MET A 75 2.21 -2.56 18.20
C MET A 75 2.21 -1.03 18.12
N ALA A 76 2.91 -0.49 17.11
CA ALA A 76 2.79 0.90 16.70
C ALA A 76 1.95 1.01 15.41
N LEU A 77 1.25 2.14 15.26
CA LEU A 77 0.55 2.47 14.02
C LEU A 77 1.52 3.20 13.09
N ILE A 78 1.75 2.64 11.92
CA ILE A 78 2.68 3.16 10.93
C ILE A 78 1.90 3.73 9.75
N PHE A 79 2.19 4.97 9.36
CA PHE A 79 1.79 5.50 8.07
C PHE A 79 2.71 4.93 6.99
N ASN A 80 2.13 4.44 5.89
CA ASN A 80 2.88 3.99 4.72
C ASN A 80 2.41 4.79 3.50
N GLY A 81 3.36 5.46 2.85
CA GLY A 81 3.16 6.09 1.55
C GLY A 81 4.08 5.49 0.47
N PRO A 82 4.14 6.09 -0.72
CA PRO A 82 4.99 5.60 -1.81
C PRO A 82 6.50 5.75 -1.57
N TYR A 83 6.90 6.73 -0.78
CA TYR A 83 8.32 7.12 -0.62
C TYR A 83 8.90 6.80 0.76
N PHE A 84 8.04 6.77 1.78
CA PHE A 84 8.45 6.54 3.16
C PHE A 84 7.36 5.87 3.99
N SER A 85 7.76 5.34 5.14
CA SER A 85 6.86 4.96 6.23
C SER A 85 7.36 5.49 7.56
N GLU A 86 6.45 5.89 8.45
CA GLU A 86 6.82 6.41 9.77
C GLU A 86 5.79 6.08 10.85
N PRO A 87 6.22 5.92 12.11
CA PRO A 87 5.30 5.76 13.23
C PRO A 87 4.52 7.04 13.49
N ILE A 88 3.22 6.88 13.69
CA ILE A 88 2.32 7.98 14.06
C ILE A 88 2.31 8.12 15.59
N GLN A 89 2.41 9.35 16.09
CA GLN A 89 2.33 9.61 17.53
C GLN A 89 0.95 9.22 18.09
N ALA A 90 0.92 8.76 19.34
CA ALA A 90 -0.27 8.20 20.00
C ALA A 90 -1.51 9.13 19.99
N ASN A 91 -1.28 10.44 20.19
CA ASN A 91 -2.35 11.43 20.27
C ASN A 91 -2.71 12.08 18.92
N THR A 92 -2.04 11.70 17.83
CA THR A 92 -2.34 12.23 16.50
C THR A 92 -3.60 11.57 15.95
N ILE A 93 -4.42 12.34 15.22
CA ILE A 93 -5.55 11.81 14.44
C ILE A 93 -5.03 11.52 13.02
N PRO A 94 -4.84 10.26 12.60
CA PRO A 94 -4.15 9.93 11.35
C PRO A 94 -4.80 10.54 10.10
N LEU A 95 -6.13 10.61 10.04
CA LEU A 95 -6.85 11.15 8.89
C LEU A 95 -6.77 12.68 8.76
N ILE A 96 -6.33 13.37 9.81
CA ILE A 96 -6.01 14.80 9.74
C ILE A 96 -4.55 15.00 9.33
N ALA A 97 -3.64 14.18 9.88
CA ALA A 97 -2.21 14.27 9.58
C ALA A 97 -1.85 13.76 8.17
N TYR A 98 -2.57 12.76 7.67
CA TYR A 98 -2.37 12.11 6.38
C TYR A 98 -3.72 11.95 5.65
N PRO A 99 -4.26 13.02 5.04
CA PRO A 99 -5.55 12.99 4.37
C PRO A 99 -5.66 11.98 3.21
N GLU A 100 -4.53 11.58 2.64
CA GLU A 100 -4.38 10.62 1.53
C GLU A 100 -4.80 9.19 1.92
N LEU A 101 -4.88 8.90 3.22
CA LEU A 101 -5.41 7.64 3.75
C LEU A 101 -6.90 7.42 3.42
N ALA A 102 -7.63 8.47 3.04
CA ALA A 102 -9.05 8.40 2.72
C ALA A 102 -9.27 8.00 1.25
N LEU A 103 -9.28 6.70 1.00
CA LEU A 103 -9.40 6.08 -0.31
C LEU A 103 -10.81 6.24 -0.88
N THR A 104 -10.91 6.53 -2.17
CA THR A 104 -12.20 6.67 -2.89
C THR A 104 -12.78 5.34 -3.35
N GLU A 105 -11.93 4.33 -3.50
CA GLU A 105 -12.31 2.98 -3.91
C GLU A 105 -12.05 2.01 -2.77
N ARG A 106 -12.94 1.02 -2.62
CA ARG A 106 -12.78 -0.01 -1.60
C ARG A 106 -11.64 -0.96 -2.01
N PRO A 107 -10.56 -1.08 -1.22
CA PRO A 107 -9.52 -2.06 -1.48
C PRO A 107 -10.08 -3.50 -1.43
N THR A 108 -9.37 -4.45 -2.03
CA THR A 108 -9.66 -5.87 -1.83
C THR A 108 -8.93 -6.38 -0.59
N GLU A 109 -9.29 -7.58 -0.14
CA GLU A 109 -8.68 -8.22 1.04
C GLU A 109 -7.16 -8.39 0.95
N TYR A 110 -6.60 -8.41 -0.27
CA TYR A 110 -5.18 -8.66 -0.52
C TYR A 110 -4.50 -7.57 -1.36
N SER A 111 -5.22 -6.55 -1.80
CA SER A 111 -4.60 -5.43 -2.52
C SER A 111 -3.76 -4.57 -1.59
N THR A 112 -2.89 -3.75 -2.16
CA THR A 112 -2.18 -2.71 -1.41
C THR A 112 -2.51 -1.37 -2.05
N ALA A 113 -3.00 -0.42 -1.25
CA ALA A 113 -3.23 0.95 -1.70
C ALA A 113 -1.91 1.75 -1.64
N PRO A 114 -1.78 2.84 -2.41
CA PRO A 114 -0.60 3.71 -2.35
C PRO A 114 -0.35 4.32 -0.96
N TYR A 115 -1.43 4.54 -0.21
CA TYR A 115 -1.41 5.07 1.15
C TYR A 115 -2.22 4.15 2.06
N TYR A 116 -1.62 3.72 3.17
CA TYR A 116 -2.29 2.85 4.13
C TYR A 116 -1.65 2.91 5.52
N LEU A 117 -2.36 2.38 6.51
CA LEU A 117 -1.82 2.20 7.86
C LEU A 117 -1.41 0.74 8.05
N SER A 118 -0.30 0.49 8.74
CA SER A 118 0.09 -0.85 9.17
C SER A 118 0.33 -0.92 10.67
N PHE A 119 0.21 -2.13 11.22
CA PHE A 119 0.56 -2.43 12.60
C PHE A 119 1.91 -3.16 12.64
N GLU A 120 2.94 -2.50 13.17
CA GLU A 120 4.31 -3.03 13.20
C GLU A 120 4.94 -2.82 14.58
N GLU A 121 5.86 -3.70 14.96
CA GLU A 121 6.75 -3.48 16.09
C GLU A 121 7.86 -2.51 15.67
N LEU A 122 8.16 -1.53 16.52
CA LEU A 122 9.24 -0.58 16.24
C LEU A 122 10.60 -1.22 16.49
N GLN A 123 11.52 -1.02 15.55
CA GLN A 123 12.94 -1.34 15.73
C GLN A 123 13.63 -0.26 16.57
N TYR A 124 13.24 1.01 16.38
CA TYR A 124 13.78 2.16 17.10
C TYR A 124 12.67 3.10 17.56
N GLN A 125 12.90 3.79 18.67
CA GLN A 125 11.94 4.76 19.21
C GLN A 125 11.66 5.91 18.22
N LYS A 126 12.71 6.38 17.53
CA LYS A 126 12.61 7.39 16.46
C LYS A 126 13.07 6.77 15.15
N GLN A 127 12.17 6.06 14.48
CA GLN A 127 12.45 5.47 13.19
C GLN A 127 11.76 6.20 12.04
N LEU A 128 12.41 6.22 10.89
CA LEU A 128 11.85 6.54 9.59
C LEU A 128 12.25 5.43 8.63
N ALA A 129 11.30 4.91 7.88
CA ALA A 129 11.62 4.00 6.79
C ALA A 129 11.56 4.76 5.45
N LEU A 130 12.55 4.55 4.58
CA LEU A 130 12.51 5.06 3.21
C LEU A 130 12.44 3.89 2.23
N PHE A 131 11.77 4.12 1.11
CA PHE A 131 11.77 3.20 -0.03
C PHE A 131 12.82 3.68 -1.03
N VAL A 132 13.89 2.91 -1.16
CA VAL A 132 15.05 3.22 -2.01
C VAL A 132 14.85 2.54 -3.36
N LYS A 133 15.11 3.28 -4.45
CA LYS A 133 15.05 2.77 -5.82
C LYS A 133 16.46 2.38 -6.28
N PRO A 134 16.77 1.09 -6.46
CA PRO A 134 18.03 0.70 -7.09
C PRO A 134 18.00 1.08 -8.58
N GLU A 135 19.12 1.61 -9.07
CA GLU A 135 19.37 1.89 -10.48
C GLU A 135 20.57 1.04 -10.92
N VAL A 136 20.29 -0.02 -11.68
CA VAL A 136 21.27 -0.95 -12.26
C VAL A 136 21.02 -1.06 -13.77
N GLU A 137 22.04 -1.38 -14.57
CA GLU A 137 21.96 -1.25 -16.03
C GLU A 137 21.04 -2.27 -16.71
N GLU A 138 20.98 -3.50 -16.22
CA GLU A 138 20.37 -4.63 -16.95
C GLU A 138 18.99 -5.07 -16.42
N PHE A 139 18.55 -4.56 -15.27
CA PHE A 139 17.37 -5.08 -14.57
C PHE A 139 16.59 -3.99 -13.85
N GLU A 140 15.25 -4.07 -13.87
CA GLU A 140 14.42 -3.33 -12.94
C GLU A 140 14.40 -4.05 -11.58
N ILE A 141 15.03 -3.46 -10.56
CA ILE A 141 15.00 -3.98 -9.19
C ILE A 141 13.90 -3.24 -8.43
N PRO A 142 13.00 -3.97 -7.73
CA PRO A 142 11.97 -3.35 -6.91
C PRO A 142 12.54 -2.41 -5.85
N LEU A 143 11.71 -1.45 -5.43
CA LEU A 143 12.02 -0.64 -4.26
C LEU A 143 12.26 -1.53 -3.04
N PHE A 144 13.27 -1.18 -2.24
CA PHE A 144 13.54 -1.85 -0.97
C PHE A 144 13.42 -0.86 0.19
N LYS A 145 12.94 -1.38 1.34
CA LYS A 145 12.66 -0.60 2.55
C LYS A 145 13.88 -0.59 3.45
N ILE A 146 14.33 0.59 3.85
CA ILE A 146 15.39 0.73 4.86
C ILE A 146 14.84 1.51 6.04
N VAL A 147 15.06 0.98 7.25
CA VAL A 147 14.63 1.61 8.50
C VAL A 147 15.82 2.32 9.14
N PHE A 148 15.72 3.63 9.28
CA PHE A 148 16.74 4.47 9.89
C PHE A 148 16.40 4.77 11.34
N ASN A 149 17.37 4.64 12.25
CA ASN A 149 17.32 5.29 13.55
C ASN A 149 17.72 6.77 13.38
N LEU A 150 16.78 7.68 13.59
CA LEU A 150 16.99 9.12 13.39
C LEU A 150 18.02 9.71 14.37
N ASP A 151 18.25 9.04 15.51
CA ASP A 151 19.24 9.47 16.49
C ASP A 151 20.69 9.10 16.09
N ASP A 152 20.90 8.10 15.23
CA ASP A 152 22.24 7.60 14.87
C ASP A 152 22.78 8.21 13.56
N VAL A 153 21.88 8.62 12.67
CA VAL A 153 22.23 9.03 11.30
C VAL A 153 22.29 10.55 11.19
N LYS A 154 23.45 11.10 10.78
CA LYS A 154 23.68 12.56 10.80
C LYS A 154 23.95 13.16 9.43
N THR A 155 24.62 12.41 8.56
CA THR A 155 25.10 12.89 7.25
C THR A 155 24.61 12.01 6.10
N GLY A 156 24.68 12.53 4.88
CA GLY A 156 24.43 11.76 3.66
C GLY A 156 25.36 10.55 3.55
N LYS A 157 26.60 10.66 4.02
CA LYS A 157 27.53 9.51 4.08
C LYS A 157 26.99 8.37 4.95
N ASP A 158 26.39 8.68 6.09
CA ASP A 158 25.79 7.67 6.98
C ASP A 158 24.58 7.00 6.33
N ILE A 159 23.73 7.79 5.67
CA ILE A 159 22.55 7.29 4.92
C ILE A 159 23.00 6.37 3.80
N LEU A 160 23.93 6.81 2.94
CA LEU A 160 24.42 6.01 1.82
C LEU A 160 25.05 4.70 2.29
N LYS A 161 25.85 4.74 3.37
CA LYS A 161 26.43 3.54 3.95
C LYS A 161 25.35 2.55 4.41
N LEU A 162 24.31 3.02 5.11
CA LEU A 162 23.20 2.14 5.49
C LEU A 162 22.44 1.59 4.29
N ILE A 163 22.31 2.37 3.21
CA ILE A 163 21.72 1.90 1.95
C ILE A 163 22.52 0.76 1.36
N ASP A 164 23.83 0.98 1.21
CA ASP A 164 24.79 0.02 0.68
C ASP A 164 24.80 -1.28 1.52
N ASP A 165 24.94 -1.15 2.85
CA ASP A 165 25.01 -2.28 3.78
C ASP A 165 23.71 -3.12 3.83
N ASN A 166 22.54 -2.53 3.52
CA ASN A 166 21.23 -3.22 3.57
C ASN A 166 20.71 -3.64 2.18
N PHE A 167 21.48 -3.44 1.11
CA PHE A 167 21.09 -3.94 -0.20
C PHE A 167 21.48 -5.42 -0.33
N ASP A 168 20.47 -6.31 -0.29
CA ASP A 168 20.64 -7.76 -0.15
C ASP A 168 21.37 -8.47 -1.31
N LEU A 169 21.55 -7.78 -2.45
CA LEU A 169 22.23 -8.34 -3.61
C LEU A 169 23.73 -8.00 -3.57
N PRO A 170 24.64 -8.99 -3.70
CA PRO A 170 26.06 -8.72 -3.91
C PRO A 170 26.31 -7.68 -4.99
N HIS A 171 27.00 -6.60 -4.63
CA HIS A 171 27.19 -5.43 -5.47
C HIS A 171 28.51 -4.72 -5.12
N SER A 172 28.89 -3.79 -5.99
CA SER A 172 30.04 -2.92 -5.82
C SER A 172 29.71 -1.50 -6.28
N ASN A 173 30.58 -0.55 -5.92
CA ASN A 173 30.49 0.85 -6.37
C ASN A 173 29.16 1.54 -6.04
N GLY A 174 28.62 1.28 -4.85
CA GLY A 174 27.39 1.92 -4.37
C GLY A 174 27.53 3.45 -4.29
N SER A 175 26.57 4.14 -4.90
CA SER A 175 26.54 5.59 -4.99
C SER A 175 25.10 6.10 -5.12
N THR A 176 24.92 7.42 -5.07
CA THR A 176 23.61 8.05 -5.27
C THR A 176 23.75 9.40 -5.95
N THR A 177 22.74 9.76 -6.73
CA THR A 177 22.57 11.09 -7.34
C THR A 177 21.57 11.96 -6.58
N SER A 178 20.91 11.41 -5.55
CA SER A 178 19.83 12.10 -4.83
C SER A 178 20.32 13.14 -3.81
N PHE A 179 21.56 13.01 -3.32
CA PHE A 179 22.14 13.92 -2.33
C PHE A 179 23.67 13.83 -2.31
N TRP A 180 24.31 14.79 -1.64
CA TRP A 180 25.77 14.78 -1.42
C TRP A 180 26.14 14.14 -0.08
N PRO A 181 27.32 13.50 0.05
CA PRO A 181 27.75 12.90 1.32
C PRO A 181 27.80 13.88 2.50
N SER A 182 28.02 15.18 2.21
CA SER A 182 28.07 16.27 3.19
C SER A 182 26.71 16.82 3.59
N ASP A 183 25.62 16.45 2.89
CA ASP A 183 24.28 16.93 3.22
C ASP A 183 23.85 16.40 4.60
N THR A 184 23.04 17.18 5.31
CA THR A 184 22.50 16.75 6.61
C THR A 184 21.41 15.70 6.40
N ALA A 185 21.38 14.69 7.28
CA ALA A 185 20.37 13.62 7.21
C ALA A 185 18.94 14.17 7.24
N GLN A 186 18.69 15.21 8.04
CA GLN A 186 17.38 15.88 8.11
C GLN A 186 16.93 16.44 6.76
N ASN A 187 17.82 17.12 6.02
CA ASN A 187 17.48 17.66 4.70
C ASN A 187 17.17 16.54 3.70
N ILE A 188 17.94 15.45 3.77
CA ILE A 188 17.73 14.27 2.91
C ILE A 188 16.38 13.62 3.23
N PHE A 189 16.07 13.39 4.51
CA PHE A 189 14.79 12.81 4.94
C PHE A 189 13.59 13.66 4.55
N GLN A 190 13.70 14.99 4.57
CA GLN A 190 12.63 15.88 4.11
C GLN A 190 12.38 15.76 2.60
N LYS A 191 13.44 15.69 1.79
CA LYS A 191 13.32 15.47 0.33
C LYS A 191 12.75 14.08 0.02
N ALA A 192 13.25 13.05 0.68
CA ALA A 192 12.86 11.65 0.47
C ALA A 192 11.40 11.33 0.84
N ARG A 193 10.66 12.27 1.45
CA ARG A 193 9.21 12.14 1.63
C ARG A 193 8.41 12.35 0.34
N ASN A 194 9.02 12.95 -0.67
CA ASN A 194 8.37 13.30 -1.94
C ASN A 194 8.96 12.56 -3.16
N GLU A 195 10.12 11.91 -2.99
CA GLU A 195 10.79 11.15 -4.03
C GLU A 195 11.61 10.00 -3.44
N ASN A 196 11.79 8.93 -4.20
CA ASN A 196 12.67 7.84 -3.78
C ASN A 196 14.13 8.25 -3.93
N ILE A 197 14.97 7.85 -2.97
CA ILE A 197 16.43 7.91 -3.13
C ILE A 197 16.83 6.92 -4.22
N LYS A 198 17.64 7.38 -5.18
CA LYS A 198 18.22 6.55 -6.24
C LYS A 198 19.54 5.96 -5.78
N PHE A 199 19.64 4.65 -5.74
CA PHE A 199 20.85 3.94 -5.35
C PHE A 199 21.48 3.25 -6.56
N CYS A 200 22.59 3.79 -7.04
CA CYS A 200 23.29 3.29 -8.21
C CYS A 200 24.40 2.33 -7.77
N CYS A 201 24.44 1.12 -8.31
CA CYS A 201 25.49 0.14 -8.01
C CYS A 201 25.75 -0.80 -9.19
N GLN A 202 26.87 -1.51 -9.14
CA GLN A 202 27.21 -2.58 -10.09
C GLN A 202 26.96 -3.93 -9.44
N LEU A 203 26.01 -4.69 -9.99
CA LEU A 203 25.72 -6.04 -9.52
C LEU A 203 26.86 -7.01 -9.85
N GLU A 204 27.22 -7.84 -8.88
CA GLU A 204 28.20 -8.91 -9.13
C GLU A 204 27.57 -10.06 -9.95
N GLU A 205 28.42 -10.87 -10.60
CA GLU A 205 27.99 -12.02 -11.40
C GLU A 205 27.05 -12.98 -10.64
N LYS A 206 27.27 -13.13 -9.33
CA LYS A 206 26.40 -13.93 -8.46
C LYS A 206 24.97 -13.39 -8.42
N SER A 207 24.79 -12.08 -8.30
CA SER A 207 23.49 -11.40 -8.29
C SER A 207 22.80 -11.51 -9.64
N LEU A 208 23.55 -11.27 -10.73
CA LEU A 208 23.04 -11.40 -12.11
C LEU A 208 22.52 -12.83 -12.37
N LYS A 209 23.28 -13.86 -11.96
CA LYS A 209 22.87 -15.26 -12.05
C LYS A 209 21.60 -15.56 -11.24
N LEU A 210 21.47 -14.99 -10.04
CA LEU A 210 20.29 -15.16 -9.19
C LEU A 210 19.04 -14.52 -9.82
N ILE A 211 19.16 -13.29 -10.31
CA ILE A 211 18.06 -12.58 -10.97
C ILE A 211 17.65 -13.33 -12.23
N LYS A 212 18.60 -13.69 -13.09
CA LYS A 212 18.32 -14.44 -14.32
C LYS A 212 17.61 -15.76 -14.05
N LYS A 213 18.09 -16.52 -13.06
CA LYS A 213 17.42 -17.77 -12.64
C LYS A 213 15.98 -17.53 -12.18
N ARG A 214 15.71 -16.44 -11.45
CA ARG A 214 14.35 -16.07 -11.04
C ARG A 214 13.47 -15.74 -12.25
N VAL A 215 13.99 -14.98 -13.21
CA VAL A 215 13.29 -14.67 -14.47
C VAL A 215 12.98 -15.94 -15.25
N ASP A 216 13.94 -16.85 -15.39
CA ASP A 216 13.77 -18.13 -16.09
C ASP A 216 12.68 -18.99 -15.43
N ILE A 217 12.66 -19.07 -14.08
CA ILE A 217 11.62 -19.80 -13.33
C ILE A 217 10.23 -19.18 -13.53
N LEU A 218 10.13 -17.85 -13.46
CA LEU A 218 8.85 -17.16 -13.66
C LEU A 218 8.31 -17.39 -15.08
N LYS A 219 9.20 -17.31 -16.08
CA LYS A 219 8.87 -17.65 -17.45
C LYS A 219 8.38 -19.09 -17.58
N GLU A 220 9.07 -20.06 -16.96
CA GLU A 220 8.64 -21.46 -16.97
C GLU A 220 7.25 -21.65 -16.34
N ILE A 221 6.98 -20.99 -15.21
CA ILE A 221 5.66 -21.02 -14.56
C ILE A 221 4.58 -20.51 -15.53
N ASN A 222 4.81 -19.39 -16.21
CA ASN A 222 3.84 -18.88 -17.18
C ASN A 222 3.67 -19.77 -18.41
N ASP A 223 4.78 -20.28 -18.96
CA ASP A 223 4.75 -21.12 -20.16
C ASP A 223 4.03 -22.45 -19.89
N THR A 224 4.19 -23.00 -18.68
CA THR A 224 3.50 -24.23 -18.26
C THR A 224 2.04 -23.97 -17.93
N GLU A 225 1.71 -22.85 -17.29
CA GLU A 225 0.34 -22.43 -17.01
C GLU A 225 -0.45 -22.19 -18.30
N TYR A 226 0.17 -21.53 -19.29
CA TYR A 226 -0.42 -21.29 -20.61
C TYR A 226 -0.73 -22.61 -21.33
N ARG A 227 0.23 -23.54 -21.37
CA ARG A 227 0.03 -24.87 -21.96
C ARG A 227 -1.09 -25.65 -21.26
N TYR A 228 -1.17 -25.58 -19.94
CA TYR A 228 -2.24 -26.23 -19.19
C TYR A 228 -3.62 -25.67 -19.57
N ILE A 229 -3.76 -24.35 -19.72
CA ILE A 229 -5.01 -23.71 -20.18
C ILE A 229 -5.36 -24.14 -21.63
N GLU A 230 -4.37 -24.28 -22.51
CA GLU A 230 -4.57 -24.79 -23.86
C GLU A 230 -5.06 -26.24 -23.86
N ASP A 231 -4.47 -27.11 -23.05
CA ASP A 231 -4.91 -28.51 -22.90
C ASP A 231 -6.36 -28.58 -22.41
N LEU A 232 -6.73 -27.78 -21.41
CA LEU A 232 -8.12 -27.68 -20.94
C LEU A 232 -9.07 -27.17 -22.04
N SER A 233 -8.59 -26.26 -22.89
CA SER A 233 -9.38 -25.75 -24.02
C SER A 233 -9.57 -26.82 -25.09
N VAL A 234 -8.56 -27.64 -25.40
CA VAL A 234 -8.70 -28.80 -26.29
C VAL A 234 -9.75 -29.79 -25.74
N ILE A 235 -9.73 -30.06 -24.44
CA ILE A 235 -10.73 -30.94 -23.80
C ILE A 235 -12.16 -30.39 -23.98
N LEU A 236 -12.37 -29.11 -23.69
CA LEU A 236 -13.70 -28.49 -23.73
C LEU A 236 -14.20 -28.18 -25.15
N ASP A 237 -13.31 -27.73 -26.02
CA ASP A 237 -13.70 -27.15 -27.31
C ASP A 237 -13.63 -28.20 -28.44
N ILE A 238 -12.87 -29.29 -28.26
CA ILE A 238 -12.75 -30.38 -29.24
C ILE A 238 -13.36 -31.68 -28.71
N TYR A 239 -12.88 -32.20 -27.58
CA TYR A 239 -13.27 -33.54 -27.11
C TYR A 239 -14.70 -33.61 -26.58
N GLN A 240 -15.11 -32.63 -25.77
CA GLN A 240 -16.48 -32.62 -25.23
C GLN A 240 -17.54 -32.58 -26.35
N PRO A 241 -17.45 -31.71 -27.38
CA PRO A 241 -18.39 -31.73 -28.52
C PRO A 241 -18.30 -33.01 -29.34
N PHE A 242 -17.10 -33.55 -29.54
CA PHE A 242 -16.91 -34.81 -30.28
C PHE A 242 -17.60 -35.98 -29.57
N LEU A 243 -17.37 -36.14 -28.26
CA LEU A 243 -17.96 -37.22 -27.47
C LEU A 243 -19.48 -37.06 -27.34
N ALA A 244 -19.98 -35.84 -27.18
CA ALA A 244 -21.41 -35.55 -27.17
C ALA A 244 -22.11 -36.01 -28.46
N LYS A 245 -21.44 -35.89 -29.62
CA LYS A 245 -21.96 -36.32 -30.92
C LYS A 245 -21.83 -37.83 -31.16
N SER A 246 -20.89 -38.50 -30.50
CA SER A 246 -20.60 -39.92 -30.71
C SER A 246 -21.67 -40.87 -30.14
N SER A 247 -22.61 -40.37 -29.33
CA SER A 247 -23.58 -41.17 -28.57
C SER A 247 -22.97 -42.22 -27.62
N SER A 248 -21.65 -42.14 -27.35
CA SER A 248 -20.94 -43.08 -26.47
C SER A 248 -21.23 -42.85 -24.99
N PHE A 249 -21.72 -41.67 -24.62
CA PHE A 249 -22.02 -41.27 -23.26
C PHE A 249 -23.39 -40.59 -23.21
N ASN A 250 -24.15 -40.85 -22.15
CA ASN A 250 -25.38 -40.12 -21.88
C ASN A 250 -25.09 -38.75 -21.25
N ALA A 251 -26.12 -37.90 -21.14
CA ALA A 251 -25.97 -36.53 -20.62
C ALA A 251 -25.44 -36.49 -19.17
N SER A 252 -25.80 -37.47 -18.32
CA SER A 252 -25.33 -37.54 -16.94
C SER A 252 -23.84 -37.90 -16.86
N GLU A 253 -23.38 -38.82 -17.70
CA GLU A 253 -21.98 -39.20 -17.81
C GLU A 253 -21.14 -38.04 -18.36
N MET A 254 -21.61 -37.39 -19.43
CA MET A 254 -20.97 -36.20 -19.98
C MET A 254 -20.84 -35.10 -18.93
N ASN A 255 -21.91 -34.82 -18.18
CA ASN A 255 -21.84 -33.86 -17.07
C ASN A 255 -20.82 -34.30 -16.02
N THR A 256 -20.80 -35.58 -15.62
CA THR A 256 -19.85 -36.08 -14.62
C THR A 256 -18.40 -35.91 -15.06
N ILE A 257 -18.08 -36.11 -16.34
CA ILE A 257 -16.72 -36.00 -16.89
C ILE A 257 -16.28 -34.54 -17.01
N PHE A 258 -17.15 -33.65 -17.51
CA PHE A 258 -16.76 -32.31 -17.93
C PHE A 258 -17.17 -31.18 -16.99
N LYS A 259 -18.03 -31.43 -15.98
CA LYS A 259 -18.67 -30.38 -15.16
C LYS A 259 -17.70 -29.35 -14.58
N ASP A 260 -16.58 -29.79 -14.03
CA ASP A 260 -15.68 -28.91 -13.28
C ASP A 260 -14.58 -28.29 -14.16
N ILE A 261 -14.35 -28.84 -15.37
CA ILE A 261 -13.28 -28.41 -16.27
C ILE A 261 -13.40 -26.93 -16.69
N PRO A 262 -14.60 -26.37 -17.00
CA PRO A 262 -14.74 -24.94 -17.29
C PRO A 262 -14.34 -24.04 -16.12
N THR A 263 -14.71 -24.42 -14.89
CA THR A 263 -14.35 -23.67 -13.69
C THR A 263 -12.85 -23.72 -13.44
N ILE A 264 -12.22 -24.89 -13.60
CA ILE A 264 -10.77 -25.05 -13.51
C ILE A 264 -10.09 -24.15 -14.55
N ARG A 265 -10.49 -24.21 -15.84
CA ARG A 265 -9.92 -23.38 -16.90
C ARG A 265 -10.00 -21.88 -16.57
N ASN A 266 -11.15 -21.42 -16.07
CA ASN A 266 -11.33 -20.01 -15.72
C ASN A 266 -10.47 -19.59 -14.53
N PHE A 267 -10.32 -20.44 -13.52
CA PHE A 267 -9.42 -20.17 -12.38
C PHE A 267 -7.98 -19.99 -12.84
N HIS A 268 -7.48 -20.93 -13.65
CA HIS A 268 -6.11 -20.91 -14.18
C HIS A 268 -5.88 -19.73 -15.13
N ARG A 269 -6.87 -19.36 -15.95
CA ARG A 269 -6.82 -18.14 -16.77
C ARG A 269 -6.67 -16.88 -15.91
N ASN A 270 -7.51 -16.73 -14.88
CA ASN A 270 -7.42 -15.59 -13.97
C ASN A 270 -6.07 -15.58 -13.24
N PHE A 271 -5.56 -16.74 -12.83
CA PHE A 271 -4.25 -16.85 -12.20
C PHE A 271 -3.12 -16.38 -13.14
N SER A 272 -3.12 -16.84 -14.40
CA SER A 272 -2.15 -16.43 -15.43
C SER A 272 -2.22 -14.93 -15.71
N GLU A 273 -3.42 -14.36 -15.84
CA GLU A 273 -3.62 -12.92 -16.03
C GLU A 273 -3.06 -12.12 -14.85
N ASN A 274 -3.33 -12.57 -13.62
CA ASN A 274 -2.77 -11.95 -12.41
C ASN A 274 -1.24 -12.02 -12.34
N ILE A 275 -0.60 -13.06 -12.87
CA ILE A 275 0.87 -13.11 -12.96
C ILE A 275 1.37 -12.08 -13.98
N LYS A 276 0.78 -12.05 -15.18
CA LYS A 276 1.18 -11.13 -16.26
C LYS A 276 1.04 -9.65 -15.86
N GLU A 277 -0.06 -9.29 -15.19
CA GLU A 277 -0.26 -7.92 -14.67
C GLU A 277 0.81 -7.51 -13.66
N ARG A 278 1.41 -8.49 -12.94
CA ARG A 278 2.47 -8.24 -11.96
C ARG A 278 3.87 -8.27 -12.58
N GLU A 279 4.07 -9.04 -13.65
CA GLU A 279 5.35 -9.15 -14.38
C GLU A 279 5.68 -7.91 -15.19
N GLN A 280 4.69 -7.10 -15.59
CA GLN A 280 4.88 -5.77 -16.20
C GLN A 280 5.59 -4.73 -15.28
N LYS A 281 6.15 -5.16 -14.15
CA LYS A 281 6.94 -4.35 -13.19
C LYS A 281 8.37 -4.86 -12.98
N TYR A 282 8.79 -5.86 -13.76
CA TYR A 282 10.12 -6.47 -13.70
C TYR A 282 10.78 -6.52 -15.09
N GLU A 283 10.22 -5.82 -16.08
CA GLU A 283 10.78 -5.70 -17.45
C GLU A 283 11.76 -4.52 -17.57
#